data_AF-A0A4U2EB00-F1
#
_entry.id   AF-A0A4U2EB00-F1
#
_cell.length_a   1.000
_cell.length_b   1.000
_cell.length_c   1.000
_cell.angle_alpha   90.00
_cell.angle_beta   90.00
_cell.angle_gamma   90.00
#
_symmetry.space_group_name_H-M   'P 1'
#
loop_
_entity.id
_entity.type
_entity.pdbx_description
1 polymer ?
#
loop_
_entity_poly.entity_id
_entity_poly.type
_entity_poly.pdbx_seq_one_letter_code
_entity_poly.pdbx_strand_id
1 'polypeptide(L)'
;MFIKRFLISLLFVYSSTSSAIVNKIKLDNNVYLSIENQTVEYYPYSLNIKTEEETIKVDQYPEEGGKPVFNGMAVIKSEDKSVILVQFYWKVKHADIDGLEYQTYSYRYDGNNVFINENLNKEKALSGFKGCYYDIDGLCEESLYSYDTIDKIKQYIKGLYL
;
A
#
# COMPACT_ATOMS: atom_id res chain seq x y z
N MET A 1 45.91 -16.57 44.45
CA MET A 1 46.02 -15.69 43.27
C MET A 1 44.65 -15.60 42.62
N PHE A 2 43.90 -14.53 42.91
CA PHE A 2 42.52 -14.33 42.45
C PHE A 2 42.52 -13.71 41.05
N ILE A 3 42.07 -14.45 40.03
CA ILE A 3 41.76 -13.87 38.72
C ILE A 3 40.25 -13.59 38.70
N LYS A 4 39.88 -12.34 39.02
CA LYS A 4 38.53 -11.81 38.79
C LYS A 4 38.30 -11.76 37.28
N ARG A 5 37.46 -12.65 36.76
CA ARG A 5 37.01 -12.61 35.36
C ARG A 5 36.03 -11.46 35.20
N PHE A 6 36.40 -10.49 34.38
CA PHE A 6 35.55 -9.37 33.99
C PHE A 6 34.55 -9.87 32.95
N LEU A 7 33.26 -9.97 33.30
CA LEU A 7 32.19 -10.19 32.33
C LEU A 7 31.88 -8.85 31.66
N ILE A 8 32.25 -8.70 30.39
CA ILE A 8 31.79 -7.60 29.55
C ILE A 8 30.43 -8.03 28.98
N SER A 9 29.34 -7.53 29.56
CA SER A 9 28.02 -7.69 28.96
C SER A 9 27.93 -6.76 27.75
N LEU A 10 27.93 -7.34 26.55
CA LEU A 10 27.70 -6.62 25.30
C LEU A 10 26.21 -6.23 25.26
N LEU A 11 25.88 -4.99 25.59
CA LEU A 11 24.54 -4.45 25.41
C LEU A 11 24.33 -4.17 23.92
N PHE A 12 23.65 -5.08 23.23
CA PHE A 12 23.08 -4.80 21.91
C PHE A 12 21.94 -3.79 22.08
N VAL A 13 22.24 -2.52 21.84
CA VAL A 13 21.23 -1.50 21.66
C VAL A 13 20.55 -1.79 20.33
N TYR A 14 19.38 -2.42 20.36
CA TYR A 14 18.49 -2.49 19.20
C TYR A 14 18.00 -1.06 18.92
N SER A 15 18.68 -0.38 18.00
CA SER A 15 18.15 0.84 17.41
C SER A 15 16.89 0.46 16.63
N SER A 16 15.72 0.71 17.21
CA SER A 16 14.45 0.63 16.51
C SER A 16 14.51 1.62 15.35
N THR A 17 14.68 1.12 14.13
CA THR A 17 14.56 1.92 12.92
C THR A 17 13.12 2.43 12.88
N SER A 18 12.92 3.71 13.21
CA SER A 18 11.60 4.32 13.08
C SER A 18 11.24 4.27 11.60
N SER A 19 10.16 3.58 11.26
CA SER A 19 9.65 3.67 9.91
C SER A 19 9.23 5.12 9.60
N ALA A 20 9.67 5.62 8.44
CA ALA A 20 9.22 6.91 7.96
C ALA A 20 7.81 6.80 7.36
N ILE A 21 6.88 7.57 7.93
CA ILE A 21 5.50 7.72 7.44
C ILE A 21 5.54 8.38 6.05
N VAL A 22 4.98 7.69 5.05
CA VAL A 22 4.82 8.15 3.67
C VAL A 22 3.53 8.95 3.52
N ASN A 23 2.45 8.47 4.13
CA ASN A 23 1.16 9.12 4.10
C ASN A 23 0.38 8.81 5.36
N LYS A 24 -0.51 9.73 5.76
CA LYS A 24 -1.39 9.57 6.91
C LYS A 24 -2.73 10.24 6.64
N ILE A 25 -3.82 9.53 6.93
CA ILE A 25 -5.18 10.07 6.85
C ILE A 25 -5.97 9.76 8.12
N LYS A 26 -6.89 10.64 8.48
CA LYS A 26 -7.83 10.41 9.58
C LYS A 26 -8.94 9.48 9.09
N LEU A 27 -9.13 8.35 9.78
CA LEU A 27 -10.22 7.41 9.51
C LEU A 27 -11.44 7.76 10.37
N ASP A 28 -11.23 7.89 11.67
CA ASP A 28 -12.24 8.25 12.65
C ASP A 28 -11.65 9.10 13.80
N ASN A 29 -12.42 9.38 14.84
CA ASN A 29 -11.96 10.06 16.05
C ASN A 29 -10.78 9.31 16.67
N ASN A 30 -9.63 9.96 16.65
CA ASN A 30 -8.36 9.44 17.16
C ASN A 30 -7.88 8.13 16.51
N VAL A 31 -8.47 7.76 15.37
CA VAL A 31 -8.05 6.61 14.55
C VAL A 31 -7.49 7.12 13.23
N TYR A 32 -6.27 6.72 12.92
CA TYR A 32 -5.54 7.12 11.71
C TYR A 32 -5.06 5.91 10.93
N LEU A 33 -5.02 6.04 9.61
CA LEU A 33 -4.31 5.11 8.74
C LEU A 33 -3.01 5.74 8.30
N SER A 34 -1.94 4.95 8.25
CA SER A 34 -0.66 5.36 7.70
C SER A 34 -0.13 4.34 6.70
N ILE A 35 0.47 4.86 5.64
CA ILE A 35 1.41 4.10 4.82
C ILE A 35 2.81 4.45 5.31
N GLU A 36 3.57 3.43 5.66
CA GLU A 36 4.90 3.58 6.24
C GLU A 36 5.89 2.76 5.45
N ASN A 37 7.13 3.24 5.32
CA ASN A 37 8.20 2.40 4.76
C ASN A 37 8.44 1.20 5.69
N GLN A 38 9.18 0.18 5.27
CA GLN A 38 9.71 -0.81 6.21
C GLN A 38 10.93 -1.49 5.60
N THR A 39 11.72 -2.13 6.45
CA THR A 39 12.94 -2.85 6.05
C THR A 39 12.68 -4.35 5.93
N VAL A 40 11.46 -4.74 5.56
CA VAL A 40 11.06 -6.13 5.31
C VAL A 40 11.43 -6.48 3.88
N GLU A 41 12.14 -7.59 3.69
CA GLU A 41 12.57 -8.07 2.37
C GLU A 41 11.37 -8.22 1.42
N TYR A 42 11.46 -7.65 0.21
CA TYR A 42 10.39 -7.60 -0.80
C TYR A 42 9.09 -6.90 -0.38
N TYR A 43 9.00 -6.27 0.78
CA TYR A 43 7.79 -5.55 1.22
C TYR A 43 8.15 -4.15 1.72
N PRO A 44 8.42 -3.18 0.84
CA PRO A 44 8.92 -1.86 1.23
C PRO A 44 7.89 -0.99 1.96
N TYR A 45 6.59 -1.32 1.90
CA TYR A 45 5.53 -0.55 2.54
C TYR A 45 4.61 -1.41 3.40
N SER A 46 4.09 -0.81 4.47
CA SER A 46 3.00 -1.35 5.29
C SER A 46 1.85 -0.37 5.40
N LEU A 47 0.63 -0.90 5.48
CA LEU A 47 -0.54 -0.18 5.96
C LEU A 47 -0.67 -0.42 7.45
N ASN A 48 -0.78 0.65 8.23
CA ASN A 48 -0.96 0.57 9.67
C ASN A 48 -2.22 1.35 10.09
N ILE A 49 -2.92 0.83 11.09
CA ILE A 49 -3.95 1.55 11.81
C ILE A 49 -3.37 1.97 13.16
N LYS A 50 -3.50 3.25 13.48
CA LYS A 50 -3.08 3.83 14.74
C LYS A 50 -4.28 4.33 15.52
N THR A 51 -4.45 3.79 16.72
CA THR A 51 -5.38 4.25 17.75
C THR A 51 -4.63 5.06 18.81
N GLU A 52 -5.30 5.47 19.88
CA GLU A 52 -4.63 6.07 21.04
C GLU A 52 -3.75 5.06 21.79
N GLU A 53 -4.13 3.78 21.76
CA GLU A 53 -3.52 2.72 22.55
C GLU A 53 -2.33 2.07 21.83
N GLU A 54 -2.47 1.86 20.52
CA GLU A 54 -1.49 1.07 19.77
C GLU A 54 -1.42 1.42 18.28
N THR A 55 -0.46 0.80 17.61
CA THR A 55 -0.34 0.81 16.15
C THR A 55 -0.26 -0.62 15.67
N ILE A 56 -1.23 -1.02 14.86
CA ILE A 56 -1.37 -2.37 14.33
C ILE A 56 -1.06 -2.32 12.84
N LYS A 57 -0.18 -3.22 12.38
CA LYS A 57 0.02 -3.45 10.96
C LYS A 57 -1.17 -4.21 10.39
N VAL A 58 -1.85 -3.59 9.42
CA VAL A 58 -3.01 -4.14 8.72
C VAL A 58 -2.55 -5.00 7.54
N ASP A 59 -1.62 -4.49 6.74
CA ASP A 59 -1.17 -5.15 5.51
C ASP A 59 0.22 -4.68 5.09
N GLN A 60 0.79 -5.31 4.07
CA GLN A 60 2.08 -4.96 3.48
C GLN A 60 2.07 -5.16 1.96
N TYR A 61 2.84 -4.33 1.25
CA TYR A 61 2.78 -4.24 -0.21
C TYR A 61 4.07 -4.74 -0.84
N PRO A 62 3.98 -5.75 -1.73
CA PRO A 62 5.16 -6.43 -2.26
C PRO A 62 5.88 -5.66 -3.37
N GLU A 63 7.12 -6.03 -3.59
CA GLU A 63 7.83 -5.83 -4.86
C GLU A 63 7.31 -6.84 -5.88
N GLU A 64 6.94 -6.37 -7.08
CA GLU A 64 6.41 -7.20 -8.18
C GLU A 64 7.22 -6.85 -9.43
N GLY A 65 8.32 -7.56 -9.66
CA GLY A 65 9.33 -7.22 -10.68
C GLY A 65 10.10 -5.91 -10.42
N GLY A 66 9.69 -5.12 -9.43
CA GLY A 66 10.35 -3.89 -9.00
C GLY A 66 9.69 -3.29 -7.76
N LYS A 67 10.26 -2.17 -7.28
CA LYS A 67 9.75 -1.48 -6.09
C LYS A 67 8.42 -0.76 -6.41
N PRO A 68 7.33 -0.99 -5.65
CA PRO A 68 6.10 -0.23 -5.81
C PRO A 68 6.31 1.26 -5.51
N VAL A 69 5.45 2.09 -6.09
CA VAL A 69 5.35 3.51 -5.75
C VAL A 69 3.95 3.78 -5.21
N PHE A 70 3.89 4.34 -4.00
CA PHE A 70 2.62 4.74 -3.39
C PHE A 70 1.95 5.85 -4.22
N ASN A 71 0.71 5.61 -4.64
CA ASN A 71 -0.07 6.50 -5.52
C ASN A 71 -1.30 7.11 -4.85
N GLY A 72 -1.40 7.01 -3.54
CA GLY A 72 -2.44 7.66 -2.74
C GLY A 72 -3.31 6.69 -1.95
N MET A 73 -3.98 7.26 -0.96
CA MET A 73 -4.91 6.55 -0.09
C MET A 73 -6.15 7.42 0.13
N ALA A 74 -7.33 6.80 0.12
CA ALA A 74 -8.60 7.49 0.29
C ALA A 74 -9.54 6.70 1.20
N VAL A 75 -10.44 7.42 1.86
CA VAL A 75 -11.55 6.86 2.63
C VAL A 75 -12.87 7.35 2.04
N ILE A 76 -13.80 6.42 1.84
CA ILE A 76 -15.19 6.67 1.45
C ILE A 76 -16.04 6.25 2.65
N LYS A 77 -16.73 7.22 3.26
CA LYS A 77 -17.61 6.97 4.41
C LYS A 77 -19.04 6.75 3.92
N SER A 78 -19.68 5.71 4.46
CA SER A 78 -21.12 5.44 4.44
C SER A 78 -21.58 5.29 5.90
N GLU A 79 -22.88 5.43 6.18
CA GLU A 79 -23.44 5.50 7.55
C GLU A 79 -22.81 4.51 8.54
N ASP A 80 -22.71 3.22 8.17
CA ASP A 80 -22.17 2.19 9.07
C ASP A 80 -20.83 1.58 8.61
N LYS A 81 -20.27 2.06 7.50
CA LYS A 81 -19.12 1.40 6.84
C LYS A 81 -18.19 2.42 6.21
N SER A 82 -16.89 2.27 6.45
CA SER A 82 -15.87 2.99 5.69
C SER A 82 -15.16 2.04 4.72
N VAL A 83 -15.07 2.43 3.46
CA VAL A 83 -14.21 1.80 2.46
C VAL A 83 -12.91 2.57 2.40
N ILE A 84 -11.81 1.87 2.61
CA ILE A 84 -10.45 2.39 2.49
C ILE A 84 -9.91 1.91 1.16
N LEU A 85 -9.21 2.77 0.45
CA LEU A 85 -8.56 2.49 -0.83
C LEU A 85 -7.10 2.90 -0.72
N VAL A 86 -6.19 2.01 -1.12
CA VAL A 86 -4.75 2.27 -1.16
C VAL A 86 -4.25 1.88 -2.55
N GLN A 87 -3.65 2.82 -3.28
CA GLN A 87 -3.17 2.56 -4.63
C GLN A 87 -1.65 2.58 -4.68
N PHE A 88 -1.09 1.61 -5.41
CA PHE A 88 0.31 1.56 -5.80
C PHE A 88 0.42 1.40 -7.31
N TYR A 89 1.58 1.74 -7.85
CA TYR A 89 1.96 1.33 -9.19
C TYR A 89 3.41 0.83 -9.25
N TRP A 90 3.70 0.02 -10.26
CA TRP A 90 5.03 -0.48 -10.58
C TRP A 90 5.43 0.00 -11.96
N LYS A 91 6.70 0.39 -12.12
CA LYS A 91 7.26 0.67 -13.44
C LYS A 91 7.61 -0.66 -14.08
N VAL A 92 7.01 -0.95 -15.22
CA VAL A 92 7.27 -2.15 -16.01
C VAL A 92 8.08 -1.74 -17.23
N LYS A 93 9.24 -2.37 -17.43
CA LYS A 93 10.09 -2.10 -18.59
C LYS A 93 10.81 -3.37 -19.03
N HIS A 94 10.37 -3.91 -20.15
CA HIS A 94 10.96 -5.04 -20.88
C HIS A 94 11.03 -4.70 -22.37
N ALA A 95 11.52 -5.65 -23.18
CA ALA A 95 11.70 -5.42 -24.63
C ALA A 95 10.37 -5.19 -25.37
N ASP A 96 9.29 -5.79 -24.85
CA ASP A 96 7.95 -5.87 -25.42
C ASP A 96 6.91 -5.07 -24.63
N ILE A 97 7.28 -4.45 -23.50
CA ILE A 97 6.36 -3.66 -22.67
C ILE A 97 7.08 -2.50 -21.96
N ASP A 98 6.47 -1.32 -22.00
CA ASP A 98 6.95 -0.15 -21.23
C ASP A 98 5.74 0.63 -20.70
N GLY A 99 5.65 0.77 -19.38
CA GLY A 99 4.54 1.49 -18.76
C GLY A 99 4.45 1.32 -17.25
N LEU A 100 3.23 1.51 -16.75
CA LEU A 100 2.89 1.49 -15.34
C LEU A 100 1.78 0.47 -15.10
N GLU A 101 2.04 -0.49 -14.23
CA GLU A 101 1.02 -1.41 -13.71
C GLU A 101 0.45 -0.82 -12.42
N TYR A 102 -0.86 -0.60 -12.36
CA TYR A 102 -1.54 -0.06 -11.18
C TYR A 102 -2.28 -1.16 -10.43
N GLN A 103 -2.21 -1.14 -9.10
CA GLN A 103 -3.06 -1.96 -8.24
C GLN A 103 -3.62 -1.10 -7.11
N THR A 104 -4.92 -1.24 -6.89
CA THR A 104 -5.62 -0.65 -5.76
C THR A 104 -6.08 -1.77 -4.84
N TYR A 105 -5.80 -1.61 -3.55
CA TYR A 105 -6.23 -2.49 -2.49
C TYR A 105 -7.34 -1.80 -1.72
N SER A 106 -8.44 -2.51 -1.52
CA SER A 106 -9.57 -2.07 -0.74
C SER A 106 -9.66 -2.79 0.59
N TYR A 107 -10.00 -2.01 1.61
CA TYR A 107 -10.29 -2.49 2.96
C TYR A 107 -11.62 -1.92 3.44
N ARG A 108 -12.19 -2.57 4.45
CA ARG A 108 -13.37 -2.12 5.18
C ARG A 108 -12.97 -1.82 6.61
N TYR A 109 -13.58 -0.79 7.18
CA TYR A 109 -13.49 -0.46 8.59
C TYR A 109 -14.89 -0.47 9.20
N ASP A 110 -15.03 -1.18 10.31
CA ASP A 110 -16.28 -1.40 11.05
C ASP A 110 -16.37 -0.62 12.37
N GLY A 111 -15.43 0.29 12.63
CA GLY A 111 -15.31 1.03 13.88
C GLY A 111 -14.20 0.51 14.80
N ASN A 112 -13.84 -0.77 14.69
CA ASN A 112 -12.80 -1.36 15.53
C ASN A 112 -11.60 -1.83 14.71
N ASN A 113 -11.85 -2.48 13.57
CA ASN A 113 -10.83 -3.21 12.84
C ASN A 113 -10.85 -2.88 11.35
N VAL A 114 -9.69 -3.02 10.70
CA VAL A 114 -9.55 -2.89 9.25
C VAL A 114 -9.37 -4.28 8.65
N PHE A 115 -10.22 -4.61 7.68
CA PHE A 115 -10.24 -5.92 7.03
C PHE A 115 -10.16 -5.78 5.52
N ILE A 116 -9.53 -6.75 4.85
CA ILE A 116 -9.51 -6.82 3.39
C ILE A 116 -10.95 -6.86 2.84
N ASN A 117 -11.20 -6.06 1.80
CA ASN A 117 -12.46 -6.05 1.09
C ASN A 117 -12.40 -7.00 -0.12
N GLU A 118 -12.48 -8.30 0.14
CA GLU A 118 -12.38 -9.37 -0.86
C GLU A 118 -13.29 -9.19 -2.09
N ASN A 119 -14.50 -8.66 -1.87
CA ASN A 119 -15.44 -8.45 -2.97
C ASN A 119 -14.96 -7.33 -3.88
N LEU A 120 -14.52 -6.21 -3.31
CA LEU A 120 -14.11 -5.07 -4.11
C LEU A 120 -12.75 -5.30 -4.77
N ASN A 121 -11.83 -6.01 -4.11
CA ASN A 121 -10.52 -6.35 -4.67
C ASN A 121 -10.57 -7.26 -5.91
N LYS A 122 -11.73 -7.84 -6.22
CA LYS A 122 -11.96 -8.61 -7.46
C LYS A 122 -12.44 -7.75 -8.63
N GLU A 123 -12.80 -6.50 -8.39
CA GLU A 123 -13.24 -5.59 -9.46
C GLU A 123 -12.08 -5.29 -10.40
N LYS A 124 -12.32 -5.52 -11.69
CA LYS A 124 -11.31 -5.28 -12.74
C LYS A 124 -10.83 -3.84 -12.79
N ALA A 125 -11.65 -2.90 -12.33
CA ALA A 125 -11.30 -1.48 -12.30
C ALA A 125 -10.27 -1.11 -11.22
N LEU A 126 -9.90 -2.03 -10.31
CA LEU A 126 -8.91 -1.77 -9.27
C LEU A 126 -7.48 -2.08 -9.72
N SER A 127 -7.29 -2.71 -10.87
CA SER A 127 -5.98 -2.94 -11.46
C SER A 127 -5.97 -2.68 -12.96
N GLY A 128 -4.79 -2.39 -13.49
CA GLY A 128 -4.62 -2.27 -14.93
C GLY A 128 -3.33 -1.58 -15.35
N PHE A 129 -3.03 -1.75 -16.64
CA PHE A 129 -1.81 -1.29 -17.25
C PHE A 129 -2.02 -0.01 -18.07
N LYS A 130 -1.12 0.97 -17.89
CA LYS A 130 -1.04 2.16 -18.74
C LYS A 130 0.34 2.23 -19.38
N GLY A 131 0.40 2.12 -20.70
CA GLY A 131 1.67 2.12 -21.43
C GLY A 131 1.56 1.49 -22.80
N CYS A 132 2.68 0.95 -23.27
CA CYS A 132 2.81 0.34 -24.58
C CYS A 132 3.11 -1.16 -24.46
N TYR A 133 2.45 -1.96 -25.29
CA TYR A 133 2.94 -3.27 -25.71
C TYR A 133 3.56 -3.13 -27.10
N TYR A 134 4.80 -3.58 -27.29
CA TYR A 134 5.49 -3.47 -28.57
C TYR A 134 5.40 -4.80 -29.33
N ASP A 135 4.96 -4.73 -30.58
CA ASP A 135 4.96 -5.89 -31.47
C ASP A 135 6.37 -6.18 -32.03
N ILE A 136 6.46 -7.20 -32.90
CA ILE A 136 7.73 -7.61 -33.53
C ILE A 136 8.35 -6.52 -34.43
N ASP A 137 7.54 -5.58 -34.91
CA ASP A 137 7.95 -4.47 -35.76
C ASP A 137 8.30 -3.22 -34.91
N GLY A 138 8.16 -3.32 -33.58
CA GLY A 138 8.43 -2.25 -32.63
C GLY A 138 7.32 -1.20 -32.55
N LEU A 139 6.13 -1.49 -33.06
CA LEU A 139 4.99 -0.59 -32.97
C LEU A 139 4.31 -0.73 -31.61
N CYS A 140 4.01 0.40 -30.98
CA CYS A 140 3.30 0.43 -29.70
C CYS A 140 1.79 0.26 -29.90
N GLU A 141 1.24 -0.80 -29.32
CA GLU A 141 -0.17 -0.93 -28.98
C GLU A 141 -0.40 -0.31 -27.59
N GLU A 142 -1.02 0.88 -27.59
CA GLU A 142 -1.28 1.61 -26.35
C GLU A 142 -2.37 0.95 -25.51
N SER A 143 -2.07 0.71 -24.24
CA SER A 143 -3.04 0.37 -23.21
C SER A 143 -3.35 1.60 -22.37
N LEU A 144 -4.64 1.89 -22.23
CA LEU A 144 -5.12 2.99 -21.40
C LEU A 144 -5.82 2.44 -20.16
N TYR A 145 -5.21 2.68 -19.00
CA TYR A 145 -5.88 2.48 -17.73
C TYR A 145 -6.52 3.77 -17.25
N SER A 146 -7.85 3.75 -17.11
CA SER A 146 -8.64 4.94 -16.80
C SER A 146 -8.54 5.38 -15.33
N TYR A 147 -8.17 4.48 -14.41
CA TYR A 147 -8.21 4.73 -12.97
C TYR A 147 -6.81 4.85 -12.34
N ASP A 148 -5.91 5.52 -13.05
CA ASP A 148 -4.49 5.73 -12.73
C ASP A 148 -4.21 6.70 -11.56
N THR A 149 -5.24 7.14 -10.84
CA THR A 149 -5.11 7.93 -9.61
C THR A 149 -6.10 7.49 -8.55
N ILE A 150 -5.75 7.72 -7.28
CA ILE A 150 -6.63 7.38 -6.16
C ILE A 150 -7.98 8.10 -6.23
N ASP A 151 -8.01 9.34 -6.73
CA ASP A 151 -9.26 10.10 -6.87
C ASP A 151 -10.17 9.51 -7.95
N LYS A 152 -9.62 9.02 -9.07
CA LYS A 152 -10.41 8.37 -10.12
C LYS A 152 -11.01 7.06 -9.64
N ILE A 153 -10.25 6.23 -8.92
CA ILE A 153 -10.82 5.03 -8.27
C ILE A 153 -11.89 5.43 -7.26
N LYS A 154 -11.61 6.41 -6.40
CA LYS A 154 -12.57 6.86 -5.39
C LYS A 154 -13.91 7.26 -6.00
N GLN A 155 -13.91 7.95 -7.14
CA GLN A 155 -15.14 8.30 -7.85
C GLN A 155 -15.83 7.08 -8.46
N TYR A 156 -15.07 6.16 -9.06
CA TYR A 156 -15.63 4.91 -9.57
C TYR A 156 -16.33 4.10 -8.47
N ILE A 157 -15.68 3.91 -7.32
CA ILE A 157 -16.25 3.20 -6.17
C ILE A 157 -17.48 3.90 -5.64
N LYS A 158 -17.46 5.24 -5.53
CA LYS A 158 -18.66 5.98 -5.14
C LYS A 158 -19.83 5.70 -6.06
N GLY A 159 -19.63 5.66 -7.38
CA GLY A 159 -20.71 5.36 -8.33
C GLY A 159 -21.24 3.92 -8.31
N LEU A 160 -20.54 2.97 -7.66
CA LEU A 160 -21.04 1.61 -7.45
C LEU A 160 -21.89 1.47 -6.18
N TYR A 161 -21.60 2.28 -5.15
CA TYR A 161 -22.14 2.10 -3.79
C TYR A 161 -23.03 3.25 -3.30
N LEU A 162 -23.10 4.37 -4.04
CA LEU A 162 -23.96 5.54 -3.79
C LEU A 162 -24.74 5.87 -5.06
#